data_AF-A0A932H5E2-F1
#
_entry.id   AF-A0A932H5E2-F1
#
_cell.length_a   1.000
_cell.length_b   1.000
_cell.length_c   1.000
_cell.angle_alpha   90.00
_cell.angle_beta   90.00
_cell.angle_gamma   90.00
#
_symmetry.space_group_name_H-M   'P 1'
#
loop_
_entity.id
_entity.type
_entity.pdbx_description
1 polymer ?
#
loop_
_entity_poly.entity_id
_entity_poly.type
_entity_poly.pdbx_seq_one_letter_code
_entity_poly.pdbx_strand_id
1 'polypeptide(L)'
;MTWDRIIVDLVGLGLIGFIVWFFWLVKAKGVKAALASSGYQEQMVLVKGGYTPDVIVVERGKPVRLNFVRQESASCSEMVLLPAFNKNAKLPEGETVPIEFLPNEPGEYEFACQMGMFRGKLIVE
;
A
#
# COMPACT_ATOMS: atom_id res chain seq x y z
N MET A 1 27.70 23.38 38.33
CA MET A 1 26.91 22.77 37.25
C MET A 1 26.26 23.92 36.50
N THR A 2 26.69 24.18 35.27
CA THR A 2 26.24 25.34 34.50
C THR A 2 24.87 25.01 33.92
N TRP A 3 23.84 25.76 34.32
CA TRP A 3 22.42 25.48 34.01
C TRP A 3 22.14 25.42 32.50
N ASP A 4 22.92 26.16 31.74
CA ASP A 4 23.05 26.12 30.28
C ASP A 4 23.28 24.70 29.74
N ARG A 5 24.19 23.91 30.32
CA ARG A 5 24.48 22.55 29.84
C ARG A 5 23.28 21.62 29.98
N ILE A 6 22.59 21.70 31.12
CA ILE A 6 21.42 20.85 31.40
C ILE A 6 20.29 21.17 30.43
N ILE A 7 20.06 22.45 30.11
CA ILE A 7 19.04 22.87 29.16
C ILE A 7 19.37 22.35 27.75
N VAL A 8 20.63 22.49 27.32
CA VAL A 8 21.07 22.02 26.00
C VAL A 8 20.93 20.50 25.87
N ASP A 9 21.32 19.74 26.90
CA ASP A 9 21.21 18.27 26.89
C ASP A 9 19.76 17.79 26.86
N LEU A 10 18.86 18.42 27.62
CA LEU A 10 17.43 18.06 27.62
C LEU A 10 16.75 18.37 26.28
N VAL A 11 17.06 19.52 25.67
CA VAL A 11 16.54 19.87 24.35
C VAL A 11 17.09 18.92 23.28
N GLY A 12 18.36 18.57 23.37
CA GLY A 12 18.99 17.59 22.47
C GLY A 12 18.32 16.22 22.55
N LEU A 13 18.13 15.68 23.76
CA LEU A 13 17.43 14.41 23.97
C LEU A 13 15.97 14.46 23.52
N GLY A 14 15.29 15.59 23.76
CA GLY A 14 13.93 15.82 23.28
C GLY A 14 13.82 15.78 21.76
N LEU A 15 14.73 16.45 21.05
CA LEU A 15 14.80 16.44 19.59
C LEU A 15 15.13 15.06 19.04
N ILE A 16 16.06 14.33 19.65
CA ILE A 16 16.37 12.95 19.25
C ILE A 16 15.14 12.05 19.43
N GLY A 17 14.46 12.15 20.57
CA GLY A 17 13.23 11.42 20.83
C GLY A 17 12.13 11.76 19.81
N PHE A 18 11.98 13.04 19.48
CA PHE A 18 11.02 13.51 18.48
C PHE A 18 11.34 12.99 17.07
N ILE A 19 12.61 13.01 16.65
CA ILE A 19 13.04 12.50 15.34
C ILE A 19 12.81 10.99 15.26
N VAL A 20 13.19 10.23 16.29
CA VAL A 20 12.96 8.77 16.33
C VAL A 20 11.47 8.47 16.28
N TRP A 21 10.66 9.17 17.06
CA TRP A 21 9.21 9.01 17.04
C TRP A 21 8.62 9.34 15.66
N PHE A 22 8.99 10.48 15.09
CA PHE A 22 8.48 10.93 13.80
C PHE A 22 8.83 9.97 12.65
N PHE A 23 10.06 9.46 12.62
CA PHE A 23 10.51 8.58 11.53
C PHE A 23 10.13 7.11 11.71
N TRP A 24 9.99 6.60 12.93
CA TRP A 24 9.68 5.18 13.16
C TRP A 24 8.24 4.90 13.57
N LEU A 25 7.59 5.76 14.36
CA LEU A 25 6.21 5.52 14.84
C LEU A 25 5.14 6.02 13.86
N VAL A 26 5.48 6.92 12.93
CA VAL A 26 4.57 7.41 11.88
C VAL A 26 4.72 6.60 10.59
N LYS A 27 5.01 5.28 10.67
CA LYS A 27 4.87 4.43 9.48
C LYS A 27 3.39 4.30 9.12
N ALA A 28 3.06 4.56 7.86
CA ALA A 28 1.72 4.61 7.32
C ALA A 28 0.93 3.33 7.64
N LYS A 29 -0.20 3.48 8.33
CA LYS A 29 -1.22 2.43 8.42
C LYS A 29 -1.78 2.26 7.00
N GLY A 30 -1.74 1.04 6.47
CA GLY A 30 -2.26 0.72 5.14
C GLY A 30 -3.67 1.26 4.93
N VAL A 31 -4.03 1.56 3.68
CA VAL A 31 -5.33 2.17 3.36
C VAL A 31 -6.39 1.07 3.37
N LYS A 32 -7.42 1.23 4.22
CA LYS A 32 -8.59 0.34 4.21
C LYS A 32 -9.42 0.62 2.97
N ALA A 33 -9.72 -0.44 2.20
CA ALA A 33 -10.61 -0.35 1.04
C ALA A 33 -12.01 0.11 1.47
N ALA A 34 -12.57 1.07 0.74
CA ALA A 34 -13.89 1.61 1.05
C ALA A 34 -14.97 0.64 0.59
N LEU A 35 -16.00 0.43 1.42
CA LEU A 35 -17.17 -0.34 1.00
C LEU A 35 -18.01 0.52 0.04
N ALA A 36 -18.08 0.13 -1.22
CA ALA A 36 -18.94 0.76 -2.21
C ALA A 36 -20.40 0.34 -2.00
N SER A 37 -21.34 1.19 -2.45
CA SER A 37 -22.79 0.91 -2.41
C SER A 37 -23.20 -0.35 -3.17
N SER A 38 -22.32 -0.88 -4.03
CA SER A 38 -22.46 -2.13 -4.77
C SER A 38 -22.23 -3.38 -3.91
N GLY A 39 -21.77 -3.23 -2.65
CA GLY A 39 -21.38 -4.35 -1.77
C GLY A 39 -19.93 -4.82 -1.99
N TYR A 40 -19.21 -4.23 -2.93
CA TYR A 40 -17.78 -4.48 -3.17
C TYR A 40 -16.91 -3.55 -2.33
N GLN A 41 -15.76 -4.05 -1.89
CA GLN A 41 -14.70 -3.22 -1.33
C GLN A 41 -13.85 -2.67 -2.47
N GLU A 42 -13.97 -1.38 -2.72
CA GLU A 42 -13.27 -0.71 -3.82
C GLU A 42 -12.06 0.05 -3.31
N GLN A 43 -10.92 -0.16 -3.95
CA GLN A 43 -9.71 0.63 -3.72
C GLN A 43 -9.03 0.96 -5.04
N MET A 44 -8.68 2.23 -5.22
CA MET A 44 -7.88 2.69 -6.35
C MET A 44 -6.39 2.54 -6.04
N VAL A 45 -5.63 2.02 -6.99
CA VAL A 45 -4.18 1.85 -6.93
C VAL A 45 -3.55 2.55 -8.12
N LEU A 46 -2.81 3.61 -7.86
CA LEU A 46 -2.03 4.32 -8.85
C LEU A 46 -0.72 3.56 -9.11
N VAL A 47 -0.43 3.31 -10.38
CA VAL A 47 0.82 2.68 -10.84
C VAL A 47 1.66 3.75 -11.53
N LYS A 48 2.69 4.22 -10.80
CA LYS A 48 3.63 5.26 -11.25
C LYS A 48 4.98 5.09 -10.55
N GLY A 49 5.88 4.33 -11.15
CA GLY A 49 7.18 3.97 -10.55
C GLY A 49 7.04 3.09 -9.30
N GLY A 50 5.88 2.46 -9.11
CA GLY A 50 5.48 1.77 -7.89
C GLY A 50 3.96 1.75 -7.74
N TYR A 51 3.46 1.05 -6.71
CA TYR A 51 2.04 1.01 -6.36
C TYR A 51 1.74 2.02 -5.25
N THR A 52 0.76 2.87 -5.46
CA THR A 52 0.27 3.82 -4.45
C THR A 52 -1.25 3.66 -4.28
N PRO A 53 -1.75 3.25 -3.11
CA PRO A 53 -1.00 2.78 -1.95
C PRO A 53 -0.28 1.45 -2.23
N ASP A 54 0.84 1.23 -1.54
CA ASP A 54 1.59 -0.02 -1.55
C ASP A 54 1.01 -1.04 -0.57
N VAL A 55 0.31 -0.59 0.48
CA VAL A 55 -0.40 -1.45 1.44
C VAL A 55 -1.90 -1.17 1.42
N ILE A 56 -2.68 -2.19 1.08
CA ILE A 56 -4.14 -2.15 1.01
C ILE A 56 -4.70 -3.13 2.04
N VAL A 57 -5.69 -2.71 2.82
CA VAL A 57 -6.33 -3.55 3.82
C VAL A 57 -7.80 -3.80 3.41
N VAL A 58 -8.20 -5.07 3.35
CA VAL A 58 -9.53 -5.53 2.95
C VAL A 58 -10.10 -6.49 3.98
N GLU A 59 -11.40 -6.73 3.96
CA GLU A 59 -12.04 -7.68 4.88
C GLU A 59 -12.32 -9.01 4.19
N ARG A 60 -12.08 -10.11 4.89
CA ARG A 60 -12.38 -11.46 4.42
C ARG A 60 -13.88 -11.66 4.17
N GLY A 61 -14.20 -12.52 3.21
CA GLY A 61 -15.57 -12.90 2.87
C GLY A 61 -16.39 -11.81 2.17
N LYS A 62 -15.78 -10.66 1.84
CA LYS A 62 -16.41 -9.60 1.05
C LYS A 62 -15.74 -9.49 -0.31
N PRO A 63 -16.50 -9.31 -1.41
CA PRO A 63 -15.90 -9.19 -2.72
C PRO A 63 -15.10 -7.88 -2.81
N VAL A 64 -13.87 -7.97 -3.30
CA VAL A 64 -12.94 -6.85 -3.44
C VAL A 64 -12.78 -6.52 -4.91
N ARG A 65 -12.71 -5.22 -5.22
CA ARG A 65 -12.38 -4.68 -6.54
C ARG A 65 -11.25 -3.67 -6.40
N LEU A 66 -10.06 -4.06 -6.87
CA LEU A 66 -8.91 -3.18 -6.94
C LEU A 66 -8.81 -2.54 -8.33
N ASN A 67 -8.90 -1.22 -8.38
CA ASN A 67 -8.85 -0.44 -9.63
C ASN A 67 -7.43 0.06 -9.85
N PHE A 68 -6.68 -0.60 -10.73
CA PHE A 68 -5.32 -0.20 -11.07
C PHE A 68 -5.33 0.85 -12.18
N VAL A 69 -4.69 2.00 -11.94
CA VAL A 69 -4.57 3.09 -12.91
C VAL A 69 -3.10 3.27 -13.26
N ARG A 70 -2.72 2.93 -14.50
CA ARG A 70 -1.33 3.08 -14.94
C ARG A 70 -1.08 4.47 -15.51
N GLN A 71 -0.26 5.27 -14.82
CA GLN A 71 0.18 6.60 -15.25
C GLN A 71 1.68 6.64 -15.54
N GLU A 72 2.18 5.60 -16.19
CA GLU A 72 3.57 5.47 -16.61
C GLU A 72 3.70 4.54 -17.82
N SER A 73 4.82 4.65 -18.53
CA SER A 73 5.11 3.87 -19.75
C SER A 73 6.16 2.77 -19.53
N ALA A 74 6.54 2.48 -18.28
CA ALA A 74 7.51 1.42 -17.98
C ALA A 74 6.97 0.04 -18.37
N SER A 75 7.81 -0.82 -18.95
CA SER A 75 7.41 -2.17 -19.37
C SER A 75 7.12 -3.10 -18.18
N CYS A 76 7.73 -2.88 -17.01
CA CYS A 76 7.43 -3.62 -15.77
C CYS A 76 5.95 -3.51 -15.39
N SER A 77 5.38 -2.30 -15.49
CA SER A 77 4.02 -2.01 -15.04
C SER A 77 2.93 -2.41 -16.04
N GLU A 78 3.29 -3.06 -17.16
CA GLU A 78 2.33 -3.54 -18.16
C GLU A 78 1.42 -4.64 -17.64
N MET A 79 1.84 -5.36 -16.60
CA MET A 79 1.07 -6.46 -16.04
C MET A 79 1.23 -6.50 -14.53
N VAL A 80 0.12 -6.75 -13.86
CA VAL A 80 0.07 -7.01 -12.42
C VAL A 80 -0.30 -8.46 -12.16
N LEU A 81 0.39 -9.06 -11.21
CA LEU A 81 0.27 -10.44 -10.78
C LEU A 81 -0.20 -10.48 -9.33
N LEU A 82 -1.30 -11.18 -9.09
CA LEU A 82 -1.84 -11.52 -7.78
C LEU A 82 -1.83 -13.06 -7.66
N PRO A 83 -0.67 -13.66 -7.32
CA PRO A 83 -0.49 -15.12 -7.35
C PRO A 83 -1.42 -15.83 -6.36
N ALA A 84 -1.68 -15.25 -5.19
CA ALA A 84 -2.55 -15.83 -4.17
C ALA A 84 -4.00 -16.06 -4.65
N PHE A 85 -4.46 -15.26 -5.62
CA PHE A 85 -5.80 -15.36 -6.19
C PHE A 85 -5.80 -15.89 -7.63
N ASN A 86 -4.64 -16.35 -8.13
CA ASN A 86 -4.42 -16.74 -9.52
C ASN A 86 -4.94 -15.70 -10.54
N LYS A 87 -4.74 -14.41 -10.23
CA LYS A 87 -5.12 -13.30 -11.12
C LYS A 87 -3.89 -12.69 -11.76
N ASN A 88 -3.98 -12.47 -13.06
CA ASN A 88 -3.07 -11.64 -13.83
C ASN A 88 -3.91 -10.70 -14.69
N ALA A 89 -3.47 -9.45 -14.81
CA ALA A 89 -4.16 -8.47 -15.64
C ALA A 89 -3.15 -7.58 -16.34
N LYS A 90 -3.40 -7.30 -17.61
CA LYS A 90 -2.65 -6.29 -18.36
C LYS A 90 -3.17 -4.90 -17.96
N LEU A 91 -2.27 -3.96 -17.77
CA LEU A 91 -2.54 -2.57 -17.42
C LEU A 91 -2.11 -1.68 -18.61
N PRO A 92 -3.04 -1.34 -19.53
CA PRO A 92 -2.75 -0.36 -20.57
C PRO A 92 -2.44 1.01 -19.96
N GLU A 93 -1.64 1.82 -20.65
CA GLU A 93 -1.29 3.16 -20.20
C GLU A 93 -2.52 4.09 -20.23
N GLY A 94 -2.75 4.83 -19.15
CA GLY A 94 -3.87 5.76 -19.02
C GLY A 94 -5.22 5.09 -18.72
N GLU A 95 -5.29 3.77 -18.67
CA GLU A 95 -6.53 3.03 -18.43
C GLU A 95 -6.66 2.60 -16.96
N THR A 96 -7.91 2.51 -16.51
CA THR A 96 -8.27 1.94 -15.21
C THR A 96 -8.71 0.50 -15.42
N VAL A 97 -8.01 -0.45 -14.81
CA VAL A 97 -8.31 -1.88 -14.92
C VAL A 97 -8.80 -2.39 -13.56
N PRO A 98 -10.09 -2.79 -13.46
CA PRO A 98 -10.62 -3.41 -12.26
C PRO A 98 -10.18 -4.87 -12.15
N ILE A 99 -9.68 -5.27 -10.98
CA ILE A 99 -9.38 -6.66 -10.63
C ILE A 99 -10.29 -7.07 -9.48
N GLU A 100 -11.16 -8.03 -9.77
CA GLU A 100 -12.13 -8.54 -8.81
C GLU A 100 -11.73 -9.92 -8.28
N PHE A 101 -11.82 -10.07 -6.97
CA PHE A 101 -11.55 -11.33 -6.28
C PHE A 101 -12.28 -11.38 -4.93
N LEU A 102 -12.40 -12.58 -4.37
CA LEU A 102 -13.02 -12.82 -3.07
C LEU A 102 -11.97 -13.43 -2.13
N PRO A 103 -11.43 -12.67 -1.18
CA PRO A 103 -10.52 -13.21 -0.17
C PRO A 103 -11.30 -14.02 0.87
N ASN A 104 -11.01 -15.31 0.98
CA ASN A 104 -11.66 -16.20 1.96
C ASN A 104 -10.83 -16.38 3.23
N GLU A 105 -9.51 -16.34 3.10
CA GLU A 105 -8.57 -16.57 4.20
C GLU A 105 -7.94 -15.24 4.63
N PRO A 106 -7.87 -14.96 5.94
CA PRO A 106 -7.14 -13.81 6.45
C PRO A 106 -5.64 -14.04 6.31
N GLY A 107 -4.90 -12.98 5.98
CA GLY A 107 -3.46 -13.08 5.77
C GLY A 107 -2.89 -11.91 4.99
N GLU A 108 -1.56 -11.93 4.83
CA GLU A 108 -0.85 -10.99 3.98
C GLU A 108 -0.58 -11.63 2.62
N TYR A 109 -1.04 -10.97 1.57
CA TYR A 109 -0.86 -11.38 0.18
C TYR A 109 -0.06 -10.33 -0.57
N GLU A 110 0.87 -10.78 -1.41
CA GLU A 110 1.65 -9.87 -2.23
C GLU A 110 1.07 -9.75 -3.64
N PHE A 111 1.15 -8.56 -4.21
CA PHE A 111 0.93 -8.32 -5.62
C PHE A 111 2.14 -7.61 -6.22
N ALA A 112 2.49 -7.96 -7.45
CA ALA A 112 3.72 -7.49 -8.06
C ALA A 112 3.59 -7.26 -9.57
N CYS A 113 4.52 -6.49 -10.12
CA CYS A 113 4.66 -6.36 -11.58
C CYS A 113 5.18 -7.69 -12.16
N GLN A 114 5.06 -7.90 -13.47
CA GLN A 114 5.55 -9.12 -14.13
C GLN A 114 7.03 -9.44 -13.85
N MET A 115 7.86 -8.40 -13.68
CA MET A 115 9.29 -8.52 -13.37
C MET A 115 9.61 -8.52 -11.86
N GLY A 116 8.60 -8.45 -10.99
CA GLY A 116 8.77 -8.47 -9.53
C GLY A 116 9.45 -7.24 -8.92
N MET A 117 9.63 -6.16 -9.70
CA MET A 117 10.29 -4.93 -9.27
C MET A 117 9.38 -4.10 -8.35
N PHE A 118 8.16 -3.80 -8.82
CA PHE A 118 7.15 -3.14 -8.00
C PHE A 118 6.39 -4.19 -7.21
N ARG A 119 6.22 -3.95 -5.92
CA ARG A 119 5.52 -4.84 -4.98
C ARG A 119 4.57 -4.03 -4.14
N GLY A 120 3.39 -4.57 -3.94
CA GLY A 120 2.43 -4.11 -2.96
C GLY A 120 1.96 -5.28 -2.11
N LYS A 121 1.36 -4.94 -0.98
CA LYS A 121 0.85 -5.86 0.01
C LYS A 121 -0.64 -5.63 0.18
N LEU A 122 -1.39 -6.71 0.16
CA LEU A 122 -2.79 -6.78 0.45
C LEU A 122 -2.95 -7.52 1.79
N ILE A 123 -3.46 -6.84 2.80
CA ILE A 123 -3.76 -7.41 4.11
C ILE A 123 -5.24 -7.73 4.14
N VAL A 124 -5.58 -9.00 4.37
CA VAL A 124 -6.94 -9.47 4.55
C VAL A 124 -7.18 -9.68 6.05
N GLU A 125 -8.10 -8.90 6.61
CA GLU A 125 -8.55 -8.99 8.01
C GLU A 125 -9.88 -9.75 8.16
#